data_AF-X0XTX7-F1
#
_entry.id   AF-X0XTX7-F1
#
_cell.length_a   1.000
_cell.length_b   1.000
_cell.length_c   1.000
_cell.angle_alpha   90.00
_cell.angle_beta   90.00
_cell.angle_gamma   90.00
#
_symmetry.space_group_name_H-M   'P 1'
#
loop_
_entity.id
_entity.type
_entity.pdbx_description
1 polymer ?
#
loop_
_entity_poly.entity_id
_entity_poly.type
_entity_poly.pdbx_seq_one_letter_code
_entity_poly.pdbx_strand_id
1 'polypeptide(L)'
;GETDGAKSIWAALNELGAERIGHGLRAYEDPRLINFLQERQIPLEMCVVSNIKTRVCKSFKEHPVRDYFKDGLMVTINSDDPTMFNTSINNEYLILIQKFGFSLEEIRK
;
A
#
# COMPACT_ATOMS: atom_id res chain seq x y z
N GLY A 1 1.12 3.65 -10.15
CA GLY A 1 1.31 3.41 -8.70
C GLY A 1 1.51 1.95 -8.37
N GLU A 2 0.72 1.05 -8.95
CA GLU A 2 0.84 -0.40 -8.75
C GLU A 2 1.80 -1.04 -9.77
N THR A 3 1.39 -1.15 -11.04
CA THR A 3 2.23 -1.67 -12.12
C THR A 3 3.21 -0.60 -12.62
N ASP A 4 2.73 0.64 -12.81
CA ASP A 4 3.56 1.79 -13.18
C ASP A 4 4.12 2.52 -11.94
N GLY A 5 5.23 3.24 -12.12
CA GLY A 5 6.00 3.86 -11.03
C GLY A 5 5.38 5.12 -10.42
N ALA A 6 6.21 5.84 -9.65
CA ALA A 6 5.83 7.06 -8.93
C ALA A 6 5.22 8.16 -9.82
N LYS A 7 5.62 8.25 -11.10
CA LYS A 7 5.07 9.23 -12.06
C LYS A 7 3.56 9.09 -12.25
N SER A 8 3.05 7.86 -12.32
CA SER A 8 1.62 7.61 -12.43
C SER A 8 0.85 8.09 -11.18
N ILE A 9 1.49 8.03 -10.00
CA ILE A 9 0.89 8.55 -8.76
C ILE A 9 0.85 10.08 -8.81
N TRP A 10 1.94 10.73 -9.21
CA TRP A 10 1.97 12.19 -9.38
C TRP A 10 0.92 12.69 -10.38
N ALA A 11 0.75 12.01 -11.50
CA ALA A 11 -0.29 12.36 -12.48
C ALA A 11 -1.69 12.24 -11.86
N ALA A 12 -1.97 11.15 -11.13
CA ALA A 12 -3.25 11.00 -10.45
C ALA A 12 -3.51 12.13 -9.44
N LEU A 13 -2.50 12.52 -8.66
CA LEU A 13 -2.61 13.59 -7.67
C LEU A 13 -2.76 14.98 -8.31
N ASN A 14 -1.87 15.34 -9.24
CA ASN A 14 -1.74 16.71 -9.72
C ASN A 14 -2.66 17.02 -10.92
N GLU A 15 -2.94 16.03 -11.75
CA GLU A 15 -3.70 16.24 -12.99
C GLU A 15 -5.16 15.79 -12.85
N LEU A 16 -5.40 14.72 -12.07
CA LEU A 16 -6.75 14.17 -11.87
C LEU A 16 -7.40 14.58 -10.55
N GLY A 17 -6.63 15.18 -9.62
CA GLY A 17 -7.13 15.60 -8.32
C GLY A 17 -7.51 14.43 -7.41
N ALA A 18 -6.82 13.30 -7.53
CA ALA A 18 -7.08 12.13 -6.70
C ALA A 18 -6.86 12.43 -5.21
N GLU A 19 -7.86 12.12 -4.38
CA GLU A 19 -7.80 12.30 -2.92
C GLU A 19 -7.28 11.06 -2.19
N ARG A 20 -7.21 9.92 -2.89
CA ARG A 20 -6.72 8.61 -2.42
C ARG A 20 -6.04 7.90 -3.57
N ILE A 21 -5.09 7.02 -3.27
CA ILE A 21 -4.35 6.27 -4.28
C ILE A 21 -4.57 4.76 -4.07
N GLY A 22 -5.19 4.13 -5.06
CA GLY A 22 -5.25 2.69 -5.18
C GLY A 22 -3.84 2.10 -5.20
N HIS A 23 -3.56 1.18 -4.29
CA HIS A 23 -2.24 0.60 -4.03
C HIS A 23 -1.20 1.63 -3.57
N GLY A 24 -0.57 2.37 -4.49
CA GLY A 24 0.61 3.19 -4.18
C GLY A 24 1.90 2.37 -3.94
N LEU A 25 1.92 1.11 -4.38
CA LEU A 25 3.04 0.17 -4.18
C LEU A 25 4.40 0.77 -4.52
N ARG A 26 4.52 1.49 -5.64
CA ARG A 26 5.80 2.03 -6.15
C ARG A 26 6.05 3.49 -5.76
N ALA A 27 5.37 4.02 -4.73
CA ALA A 27 5.63 5.38 -4.25
C ALA A 27 7.06 5.58 -3.74
N TYR A 28 7.69 4.54 -3.17
CA TYR A 28 9.07 4.56 -2.66
C TYR A 28 10.13 4.91 -3.72
N GLU A 29 9.81 4.83 -5.00
CA GLU A 29 10.73 5.17 -6.09
C GLU A 29 11.04 6.67 -6.17
N ASP A 30 10.22 7.52 -5.54
CA ASP A 30 10.46 8.96 -5.42
C ASP A 30 10.32 9.40 -3.94
N PRO A 31 11.43 9.68 -3.23
CA PRO A 31 11.39 10.15 -1.85
C PRO A 31 10.57 11.44 -1.65
N ARG A 32 10.45 12.29 -2.69
CA ARG A 32 9.63 13.50 -2.62
C ARG A 32 8.14 13.16 -2.57
N LEU A 33 7.74 12.10 -3.25
CA LEU A 33 6.36 11.61 -3.23
C LEU A 33 6.03 11.03 -1.84
N ILE A 34 6.95 10.29 -1.22
CA ILE A 34 6.78 9.79 0.16
C ILE A 34 6.53 10.96 1.12
N ASN A 35 7.39 11.98 1.10
CA ASN A 35 7.20 13.18 1.94
C ASN A 35 5.86 13.87 1.67
N PHE A 36 5.49 14.03 0.39
CA PHE A 36 4.23 14.65 0.02
C PHE A 36 3.00 13.87 0.54
N LEU A 37 2.99 12.55 0.35
CA LEU A 37 1.91 11.67 0.82
C LEU A 37 1.80 11.68 2.34
N GLN A 38 2.93 11.67 3.04
CA GLN A 38 2.99 11.78 4.50
C GLN A 38 2.46 13.14 4.97
N GLU A 39 2.94 14.26 4.43
CA GLU A 39 2.53 15.60 4.87
C GLU A 39 1.05 15.88 4.61
N ARG A 40 0.53 15.38 3.48
CA ARG A 40 -0.88 15.57 3.08
C ARG A 40 -1.81 14.50 3.61
N GLN A 41 -1.27 13.44 4.22
CA GLN A 41 -2.02 12.30 4.73
C GLN A 41 -2.97 11.72 3.68
N ILE A 42 -2.46 11.53 2.46
CA ILE A 42 -3.23 10.95 1.36
C ILE A 42 -3.30 9.43 1.56
N PRO A 43 -4.50 8.83 1.66
CA PRO A 43 -4.64 7.39 1.85
C PRO A 43 -4.02 6.57 0.71
N LEU A 44 -3.17 5.62 1.07
CA LEU A 44 -2.70 4.55 0.20
C LEU A 44 -3.48 3.26 0.50
N GLU A 45 -4.26 2.80 -0.48
CA GLU A 45 -5.12 1.62 -0.36
C GLU A 45 -4.31 0.34 -0.65
N MET A 46 -3.58 -0.14 0.35
CA MET A 46 -2.63 -1.24 0.20
C MET A 46 -3.35 -2.60 0.11
N CYS A 47 -3.04 -3.37 -0.94
CA CYS A 47 -3.62 -4.69 -1.20
C CYS A 47 -2.51 -5.76 -1.25
N VAL A 48 -2.06 -6.23 -0.08
CA VAL A 48 -0.82 -7.02 0.04
C VAL A 48 -0.91 -8.33 -0.74
N VAL A 49 -1.97 -9.12 -0.56
CA VAL A 49 -2.09 -10.39 -1.29
C VAL A 49 -2.24 -10.16 -2.79
N SER A 50 -3.02 -9.16 -3.20
CA SER A 50 -3.17 -8.80 -4.62
C SER A 50 -1.81 -8.50 -5.25
N ASN A 51 -1.01 -7.62 -4.64
CA ASN A 51 0.27 -7.22 -5.19
C ASN A 51 1.26 -8.40 -5.35
N ILE A 52 1.18 -9.41 -4.48
CA ILE A 52 1.95 -10.65 -4.62
C ILE A 52 1.37 -11.55 -5.72
N LYS A 53 0.04 -11.69 -5.80
CA LYS A 53 -0.64 -12.57 -6.78
C LYS A 53 -0.55 -12.05 -8.20
N THR A 54 -0.60 -10.75 -8.41
CA THR A 54 -0.40 -10.09 -9.71
C THR A 54 1.08 -10.01 -10.10
N ARG A 55 2.00 -10.38 -9.19
CA ARG A 55 3.46 -10.39 -9.36
C ARG A 55 4.09 -9.01 -9.57
N VAL A 56 3.33 -7.93 -9.35
CA VAL A 56 3.87 -6.56 -9.32
C VAL A 56 4.82 -6.36 -8.13
N CYS A 57 4.63 -7.12 -7.05
CA CYS A 57 5.57 -7.28 -5.96
C CYS A 57 6.09 -8.73 -5.92
N LYS A 58 7.42 -8.90 -5.87
CA LYS A 58 8.04 -10.23 -5.99
C LYS A 58 7.86 -11.09 -4.74
N SER A 59 7.85 -10.47 -3.57
CA SER A 59 7.81 -11.18 -2.30
C SER A 59 7.27 -10.29 -1.18
N PHE A 60 6.72 -10.90 -0.13
CA PHE A 60 6.29 -10.15 1.05
C PHE A 60 7.42 -9.31 1.66
N LYS A 61 8.68 -9.76 1.56
CA LYS A 61 9.84 -9.04 2.10
C LYS A 61 10.12 -7.72 1.36
N GLU A 62 9.75 -7.64 0.08
CA GLU A 62 9.94 -6.45 -0.76
C GLU A 62 8.72 -5.52 -0.73
N HIS A 63 7.66 -5.89 -0.03
CA HIS A 63 6.43 -5.11 -0.01
C HIS A 63 6.54 -3.94 0.99
N PRO A 64 6.26 -2.70 0.58
CA PRO A 64 6.62 -1.49 1.35
C PRO A 64 5.64 -1.16 2.47
N VAL A 65 4.54 -1.91 2.64
CA VAL A 65 3.47 -1.60 3.62
C VAL A 65 3.99 -1.36 5.03
N ARG A 66 5.01 -2.11 5.48
CA ARG A 66 5.59 -1.92 6.81
C ARG A 66 6.38 -0.63 6.91
N ASP A 67 7.14 -0.31 5.87
CA ASP A 67 7.98 0.89 5.83
C ASP A 67 7.09 2.13 5.71
N TYR A 68 6.09 2.13 4.83
CA TYR A 68 5.11 3.21 4.71
C TYR A 68 4.39 3.51 6.03
N PHE A 69 3.95 2.47 6.74
CA PHE A 69 3.33 2.66 8.05
C PHE A 69 4.31 3.31 9.05
N LYS A 70 5.57 2.85 9.09
CA LYS A 70 6.60 3.40 9.98
C LYS A 70 6.99 4.84 9.62
N ASP A 71 6.98 5.16 8.34
CA ASP A 71 7.24 6.50 7.81
C ASP A 71 6.05 7.45 8.04
N GLY A 72 4.95 6.96 8.65
CA GLY A 72 3.80 7.76 9.03
C GLY A 72 2.87 8.10 7.86
N LEU A 73 2.94 7.33 6.77
CA LEU A 73 1.98 7.45 5.67
C LEU A 73 0.63 6.90 6.12
N MET A 74 -0.44 7.51 5.64
CA MET A 74 -1.80 7.03 5.85
C MET A 74 -2.03 5.78 4.98
N VAL A 75 -1.82 4.60 5.54
CA VAL A 75 -2.03 3.33 4.86
C VAL A 75 -3.35 2.70 5.30
N THR A 76 -4.15 2.22 4.34
CA THR A 76 -5.29 1.36 4.61
C THR A 76 -5.03 -0.03 4.06
N ILE A 77 -5.67 -1.04 4.64
CA ILE A 77 -5.50 -2.45 4.27
C ILE A 77 -6.76 -2.94 3.60
N ASN A 78 -6.62 -3.48 2.39
CA ASN A 78 -7.73 -3.83 1.52
C ASN A 78 -7.50 -5.19 0.86
N SER A 79 -8.58 -5.89 0.51
CA SER A 79 -8.53 -7.24 -0.07
C SER A 79 -8.51 -7.26 -1.61
N ASP A 80 -8.72 -6.10 -2.25
CA ASP A 80 -8.86 -5.96 -3.70
C ASP A 80 -10.01 -6.82 -4.25
N ASP A 81 -9.70 -7.92 -4.96
CA ASP A 81 -10.63 -8.92 -5.46
C ASP A 81 -10.57 -10.25 -4.64
N PRO A 82 -11.25 -10.35 -3.48
CA PRO A 82 -11.18 -11.51 -2.58
C PRO A 82 -11.31 -12.88 -3.26
N THR A 83 -12.32 -13.03 -4.13
CA THR A 83 -12.61 -14.29 -4.82
C THR A 83 -11.51 -14.65 -5.80
N MET A 84 -11.00 -13.66 -6.54
CA MET A 84 -9.94 -13.87 -7.53
C MET A 84 -8.63 -14.30 -6.87
N PHE A 85 -8.29 -13.68 -5.74
CA PHE A 85 -7.02 -13.93 -5.04
C PHE A 85 -7.11 -15.00 -3.95
N ASN A 86 -8.30 -15.55 -3.70
CA ASN A 86 -8.61 -16.48 -2.63
C ASN A 86 -8.13 -15.94 -1.26
N THR A 87 -8.52 -14.69 -0.96
CA THR A 87 -8.19 -13.98 0.28
C THR A 87 -9.44 -13.38 0.93
N SER A 88 -9.28 -12.76 2.09
CA SER A 88 -10.30 -11.98 2.79
C SER A 88 -9.63 -10.87 3.58
N ILE A 89 -10.40 -9.87 4.03
CA ILE A 89 -9.84 -8.79 4.85
C ILE A 89 -9.15 -9.32 6.13
N ASN A 90 -9.71 -10.36 6.76
CA ASN A 90 -9.10 -11.00 7.93
C ASN A 90 -7.74 -11.63 7.58
N ASN A 91 -7.62 -12.23 6.40
CA ASN A 91 -6.38 -12.82 5.93
C ASN A 91 -5.31 -11.76 5.64
N GLU A 92 -5.68 -10.60 5.07
CA GLU A 92 -4.76 -9.47 4.89
C GLU A 92 -4.15 -9.03 6.24
N TYR A 93 -4.99 -8.83 7.27
CA TYR A 93 -4.52 -8.46 8.60
C TYR A 93 -3.64 -9.54 9.25
N LEU A 94 -3.99 -10.83 9.09
CA LEU A 94 -3.14 -11.93 9.57
C LEU A 94 -1.76 -11.92 8.88
N ILE A 95 -1.71 -11.62 7.59
CA ILE A 95 -0.45 -11.49 6.84
C ILE A 95 0.39 -10.34 7.37
N LEU A 96 -0.20 -9.18 7.69
CA LEU A 96 0.53 -8.06 8.30
C LEU A 96 1.20 -8.46 9.61
N ILE A 97 0.48 -9.19 10.47
CA ILE A 97 1.04 -9.66 11.74
C ILE A 97 2.16 -10.68 11.48
N GLN A 98 1.89 -11.70 10.67
CA GLN A 98 2.78 -12.86 10.49
C GLN A 98 4.01 -12.59 9.61
N LYS A 99 3.88 -11.70 8.61
CA LYS A 99 4.92 -11.46 7.59
C LYS A 99 5.61 -10.10 7.75
N PHE A 100 4.90 -9.11 8.30
CA PHE A 100 5.41 -7.74 8.43
C PHE A 100 5.62 -7.31 9.89
N GLY A 101 5.25 -8.16 10.85
CA GLY A 101 5.49 -7.91 12.27
C GLY A 101 4.67 -6.74 12.82
N PHE A 102 3.46 -6.51 12.30
CA PHE A 102 2.51 -5.59 12.92
C PHE A 102 1.99 -6.18 14.23
N SER A 103 1.94 -5.35 15.26
CA SER A 103 1.26 -5.65 16.51
C SER A 103 -0.25 -5.41 16.39
N LEU A 104 -1.04 -6.01 17.29
CA LEU A 104 -2.50 -5.75 17.33
C LEU A 104 -2.84 -4.28 17.63
N GLU A 105 -1.96 -3.54 18.30
CA GLU A 105 -2.17 -2.12 18.53
C GLU A 105 -1.98 -1.32 17.24
N GLU A 106 -0.95 -1.63 16.46
CA GLU A 106 -0.72 -0.99 15.16
C GLU A 106 -1.85 -1.30 14.17
N ILE A 107 -2.40 -2.51 14.20
CA ILE A 107 -3.54 -2.92 13.34
C ILE A 107 -4.81 -2.10 13.61
N ARG A 108 -4.95 -1.49 14.79
CA ARG A 108 -6.11 -0.66 15.16
C ARG A 108 -5.96 0.82 14.74
N LYS A 109 -4.77 1.23 14.33
CA LYS A 109 -4.46 2.62 13.91
C LYS A 109 -4.73 2.76 12.42
#